data_AF-A0A1S1JUE3-F1
#
_entry.id   AF-A0A1S1JUE3-F1
#
_cell.length_a   1.000
_cell.length_b   1.000
_cell.length_c   1.000
_cell.angle_alpha   90.00
_cell.angle_beta   90.00
_cell.angle_gamma   90.00
#
_symmetry.space_group_name_H-M   'P 1'
#
loop_
_entity.id
_entity.type
_entity.pdbx_description
1 polymer ?
#
loop_
_entity_poly.entity_id
_entity_poly.type
_entity_poly.pdbx_seq_one_letter_code
_entity_poly.pdbx_strand_id
1 'polypeptide(L)'
;MASRPACQTAFVTGSVDQMPKATTEWTAQPGDARRATLSILRQPALWKRLLTFTTVVAAIAAGVCVVDGSGWVVGAVVFAGAAVVYAAFAVVVSLVCAYVPNRRVLRAGSLWAAGGDETRIRIDTPASTLVIDRSNIISVRPAGALIVVRVRPKQVLGIPTALFADPALESLID
;
A
#
# COMPACT_ATOMS: atom_id res chain seq x y z
N MET A 1 -32.95 1.94 -33.38
CA MET A 1 -31.70 2.19 -32.63
C MET A 1 -32.07 2.97 -31.38
N ALA A 2 -32.01 2.34 -30.21
CA ALA A 2 -32.34 2.98 -28.93
C ALA A 2 -31.06 3.04 -28.08
N SER A 3 -30.52 4.24 -27.87
CA SER A 3 -29.40 4.49 -26.97
C SER A 3 -29.91 4.63 -25.54
N ARG A 4 -29.39 3.80 -24.63
CA ARG A 4 -29.63 3.90 -23.19
C ARG A 4 -28.88 5.12 -22.63
N PRO A 5 -29.45 5.90 -21.69
CA PRO A 5 -28.72 6.93 -20.99
C PRO A 5 -27.75 6.31 -19.97
N ALA A 6 -26.54 6.86 -19.90
CA ALA A 6 -25.52 6.44 -18.95
C ALA A 6 -25.89 6.87 -17.52
N CYS A 7 -25.69 5.94 -16.57
CA CYS A 7 -25.72 6.20 -15.13
C CYS A 7 -24.83 7.40 -14.79
N GLN A 8 -25.45 8.48 -14.33
CA GLN A 8 -24.76 9.57 -13.64
C GLN A 8 -24.35 9.08 -12.26
N THR A 9 -23.05 8.87 -12.07
CA THR A 9 -22.43 8.80 -10.75
C THR A 9 -22.06 10.22 -10.38
N ALA A 10 -22.62 10.74 -9.28
CA ALA A 10 -22.51 12.14 -8.87
C ALA A 10 -21.05 12.63 -8.80
N PHE A 11 -20.70 13.55 -9.69
CA PHE A 11 -19.49 14.36 -9.63
C PHE A 11 -19.74 15.50 -8.64
N VAL A 12 -18.96 15.59 -7.58
CA VAL A 12 -18.91 16.81 -6.75
C VAL A 12 -18.24 17.89 -7.59
N THR A 13 -19.03 18.81 -8.12
CA THR A 13 -18.55 20.02 -8.81
C THR A 13 -18.02 21.02 -7.80
N GLY A 14 -16.78 20.82 -7.34
CA GLY A 14 -15.89 21.96 -7.10
C GLY A 14 -15.40 22.44 -8.46
N SER A 15 -15.41 23.75 -8.74
CA SER A 15 -15.00 24.29 -10.04
C SER A 15 -13.61 23.79 -10.42
N VAL A 16 -13.47 23.29 -11.65
CA VAL A 16 -12.19 22.87 -12.24
C VAL A 16 -11.13 23.99 -12.17
N ASP A 17 -11.58 25.25 -12.06
CA ASP A 17 -10.74 26.44 -11.86
C ASP A 17 -10.00 26.53 -10.52
N GLN A 18 -10.26 25.64 -9.57
CA GLN A 18 -9.69 25.68 -8.21
C GLN A 18 -8.88 24.42 -7.85
N MET A 19 -8.48 23.64 -8.85
CA MET A 19 -7.52 22.55 -8.68
C MET A 19 -6.10 23.09 -8.72
N PRO A 20 -5.24 22.73 -7.74
CA PRO A 20 -3.83 23.12 -7.77
C PRO A 20 -3.19 22.68 -9.10
N LYS A 21 -2.29 23.51 -9.63
CA LYS A 21 -1.52 23.14 -10.82
C LYS A 21 -0.53 22.03 -10.45
N ALA A 22 -0.35 21.08 -11.36
CA ALA A 22 0.76 20.13 -11.27
C ALA A 22 2.08 20.90 -11.48
N THR A 23 3.00 20.74 -10.54
CA THR A 23 4.31 21.40 -10.51
C THR A 23 5.44 20.42 -10.76
N THR A 24 5.24 19.14 -10.41
CA THR A 24 6.22 18.08 -10.62
C THR A 24 5.59 16.91 -11.36
N GLU A 25 6.27 16.45 -12.41
CA GLU A 25 5.87 15.26 -13.15
C GLU A 25 6.93 14.16 -12.98
N TRP A 26 6.46 12.92 -12.90
CA TRP A 26 7.31 11.75 -12.81
C TRP A 26 6.75 10.63 -13.68
N THR A 27 7.60 10.02 -14.48
CA THR A 27 7.23 8.90 -15.34
C THR A 27 7.83 7.60 -14.80
N ALA A 28 6.97 6.60 -14.61
CA ALA A 28 7.40 5.30 -14.10
C ALA A 28 8.37 4.60 -15.06
N GLN A 29 9.47 4.10 -14.51
CA GLN A 29 10.51 3.39 -15.26
C GLN A 29 10.28 1.88 -15.23
N PRO A 30 10.90 1.14 -16.18
CA PRO A 30 10.94 -0.31 -16.12
C PRO A 30 11.50 -0.80 -14.77
N GLY A 31 10.70 -1.58 -14.04
CA GLY A 31 11.11 -2.20 -12.77
C GLY A 31 10.62 -1.50 -11.50
N ASP A 32 10.02 -0.31 -11.60
CA ASP A 32 9.50 0.39 -10.41
C ASP A 32 8.36 -0.35 -9.73
N ALA A 33 7.45 -0.96 -10.51
CA ALA A 33 6.42 -1.84 -9.95
C ALA A 33 7.01 -3.00 -9.13
N ARG A 34 8.15 -3.58 -9.55
CA ARG A 34 8.83 -4.66 -8.84
C ARG A 34 9.50 -4.13 -7.57
N ARG A 35 10.20 -2.99 -7.64
CA ARG A 35 10.85 -2.34 -6.49
C ARG A 35 9.84 -1.93 -5.42
N ALA A 36 8.71 -1.36 -5.83
CA ALA A 36 7.59 -1.01 -4.95
C ALA A 36 6.93 -2.24 -4.31
N THR A 37 6.85 -3.37 -5.02
CA THR A 37 6.31 -4.61 -4.46
C THR A 37 7.28 -5.21 -3.43
N LEU A 38 8.58 -5.21 -3.72
CA LEU A 38 9.60 -5.73 -2.81
C LEU A 38 9.77 -4.86 -1.55
N SER A 39 9.41 -3.57 -1.59
CA SER A 39 9.53 -2.71 -0.40
C SER A 39 8.60 -3.14 0.74
N ILE A 40 7.55 -3.91 0.46
CA ILE A 40 6.69 -4.51 1.50
C ILE A 40 7.45 -5.49 2.37
N LEU A 41 8.44 -6.20 1.82
CA LEU A 41 9.30 -7.09 2.61
C LEU A 41 10.20 -6.31 3.59
N ARG A 42 10.42 -5.02 3.36
CA ARG A 42 11.16 -4.15 4.28
C ARG A 42 10.29 -3.56 5.38
N GLN A 43 8.97 -3.76 5.35
CA GLN A 43 8.07 -3.19 6.34
C GLN A 43 8.14 -4.00 7.66
N PRO A 44 8.57 -3.41 8.77
CA PRO A 44 8.67 -4.12 10.05
C PRO A 44 7.31 -4.59 10.57
N ALA A 45 6.22 -3.92 10.18
CA ALA A 45 4.87 -4.31 10.55
C ALA A 45 4.48 -5.69 10.00
N LEU A 46 4.93 -6.06 8.80
CA LEU A 46 4.67 -7.37 8.21
C LEU A 46 5.34 -8.48 9.04
N TRP A 47 6.61 -8.27 9.38
CA TRP A 47 7.38 -9.20 10.22
C TRP A 47 6.82 -9.29 11.64
N LYS A 48 6.43 -8.17 12.26
CA LYS A 48 5.78 -8.17 13.57
C LYS A 48 4.48 -8.98 13.56
N ARG A 49 3.63 -8.82 12.54
CA ARG A 49 2.39 -9.60 12.40
C ARG A 49 2.66 -11.08 12.22
N LEU A 50 3.64 -11.42 11.36
CA LEU A 50 4.02 -12.80 11.12
C LEU A 50 4.54 -13.45 12.41
N LEU A 51 5.43 -12.78 13.14
CA LEU A 51 5.97 -13.24 14.43
C LEU A 51 4.87 -13.39 15.48
N THR A 52 3.95 -12.43 15.58
CA THR A 52 2.84 -12.50 16.55
C THR A 52 1.93 -13.69 16.25
N PHE A 53 1.65 -13.94 14.98
CA PHE A 53 0.81 -15.07 14.59
C PHE A 53 1.51 -16.41 14.85
N THR A 54 2.79 -16.54 14.48
CA THR A 54 3.54 -17.78 14.71
C THR A 54 3.69 -18.08 16.20
N THR A 55 3.89 -17.07 17.07
CA THR A 55 3.99 -17.28 18.52
C THR A 55 2.67 -17.73 19.14
N VAL A 56 1.54 -17.13 18.74
CA VAL A 56 0.20 -17.55 19.22
C VAL A 56 -0.08 -19.00 18.83
N VAL A 57 0.17 -19.35 17.57
CA VAL A 57 -0.08 -20.70 17.05
C VAL A 57 0.87 -21.71 17.72
N ALA A 58 2.11 -21.33 18.01
CA ALA A 58 3.09 -22.18 18.72
C ALA A 58 2.67 -22.43 20.18
N ALA A 59 2.14 -21.42 20.86
CA ALA A 59 1.63 -21.57 22.22
C ALA A 59 0.44 -22.53 22.29
N ILE A 60 -0.48 -22.46 21.31
CA ILE A 60 -1.63 -23.39 21.21
C ILE A 60 -1.13 -24.82 20.99
N ALA A 61 -0.22 -25.03 20.03
CA ALA A 61 0.30 -26.36 19.73
C ALA A 61 1.06 -26.97 20.91
N ALA A 62 1.87 -26.16 21.62
CA ALA A 62 2.55 -26.58 22.83
C ALA A 62 1.55 -27.01 23.93
N GLY A 63 0.45 -26.26 24.11
CA GLY A 63 -0.61 -26.61 25.05
C GLY A 63 -1.25 -27.96 24.73
N VAL A 64 -1.58 -28.22 23.46
CA VAL A 64 -2.15 -29.51 23.03
C VAL A 64 -1.17 -30.68 23.26
N CYS A 65 0.09 -30.50 22.90
CA CYS A 65 1.11 -31.55 23.06
C CYS A 65 1.38 -31.93 24.52
N VAL A 66 1.25 -30.98 25.46
CA VAL A 66 1.43 -31.24 26.90
C VAL A 66 0.27 -32.07 27.46
N VAL A 67 -0.95 -31.88 26.95
CA VAL A 67 -2.14 -32.60 27.42
C VAL A 67 -2.17 -34.05 26.93
N ASP A 68 -1.71 -34.32 25.70
CA ASP A 68 -1.80 -35.66 25.09
C ASP A 68 -0.66 -36.63 25.49
N GLY A 69 0.29 -36.19 26.33
CA GLY A 69 1.29 -37.04 26.97
C GLY A 69 2.28 -37.79 26.05
N SER A 70 2.16 -37.69 24.72
CA SER A 70 3.04 -38.37 23.77
C SER A 70 3.13 -37.62 22.43
N GLY A 71 4.29 -37.70 21.79
CA GLY A 71 4.47 -37.21 20.42
C GLY A 71 4.98 -35.78 20.24
N TRP A 72 5.43 -35.10 21.31
CA TRP A 72 5.87 -33.69 21.26
C TRP A 72 6.88 -33.39 20.13
N VAL A 73 7.77 -34.34 19.82
CA VAL A 73 8.74 -34.22 18.72
C VAL A 73 8.05 -34.22 17.36
N VAL A 74 7.11 -35.15 17.13
CA VAL A 74 6.36 -35.25 15.87
C VAL A 74 5.44 -34.03 15.72
N GLY A 75 4.77 -33.63 16.79
CA GLY A 75 3.97 -32.41 16.84
C GLY A 75 4.79 -31.16 16.55
N ALA A 76 5.99 -31.03 17.13
CA ALA A 76 6.90 -29.92 16.88
C ALA A 76 7.39 -29.88 15.42
N VAL A 77 7.73 -31.03 14.83
CA VAL A 77 8.18 -31.11 13.43
C VAL A 77 7.07 -30.75 12.44
N VAL A 78 5.87 -31.32 12.64
CA VAL A 78 4.69 -30.99 11.81
C VAL A 78 4.33 -29.52 11.96
N PHE A 79 4.37 -29.00 13.18
CA PHE A 79 4.10 -27.59 13.47
C PHE A 79 5.12 -26.67 12.81
N ALA A 80 6.41 -26.94 12.98
CA ALA A 80 7.48 -26.15 12.36
C ALA A 80 7.34 -26.16 10.83
N GLY A 81 7.06 -27.32 10.23
CA GLY A 81 6.79 -27.45 8.80
C GLY A 81 5.59 -26.62 8.35
N ALA A 82 4.45 -26.74 9.04
CA ALA A 82 3.25 -25.98 8.73
C ALA A 82 3.45 -24.46 8.91
N ALA A 83 4.17 -24.03 9.95
CA ALA A 83 4.49 -22.64 10.20
C ALA A 83 5.37 -22.04 9.09
N VAL A 84 6.37 -22.79 8.61
CA VAL A 84 7.21 -22.37 7.47
C VAL A 84 6.39 -22.25 6.19
N VAL A 85 5.54 -23.25 5.89
CA VAL A 85 4.66 -23.23 4.71
C VAL A 85 3.69 -22.05 4.77
N TYR A 86 3.09 -21.80 5.94
CA TYR A 86 2.18 -20.67 6.14
C TYR A 86 2.90 -19.33 5.99
N ALA A 87 4.10 -19.19 6.57
CA ALA A 87 4.90 -17.98 6.42
C ALA A 87 5.25 -17.70 4.96
N ALA A 88 5.68 -18.73 4.22
CA ALA A 88 5.95 -18.62 2.79
C ALA A 88 4.69 -18.22 2.01
N PHE A 89 3.54 -18.84 2.32
CA PHE A 89 2.26 -18.51 1.70
C PHE A 89 1.83 -17.06 1.99
N ALA A 90 1.93 -16.61 3.24
CA ALA A 90 1.59 -15.24 3.62
C ALA A 90 2.46 -14.20 2.91
N VAL A 91 3.76 -14.48 2.75
CA VAL A 91 4.68 -13.63 1.99
C VAL A 91 4.28 -13.59 0.51
N VAL A 92 4.03 -14.75 -0.11
CA VAL A 92 3.62 -14.83 -1.52
C VAL A 92 2.31 -14.09 -1.77
N VAL A 93 1.29 -14.32 -0.93
CA VAL A 93 -0.01 -13.62 -1.03
C VAL A 93 0.17 -12.12 -0.87
N SER A 94 0.97 -11.67 0.11
CA SER A 94 1.24 -10.24 0.31
C SER A 94 1.91 -9.61 -0.91
N LEU A 95 2.89 -10.31 -1.50
CA LEU A 95 3.57 -9.87 -2.73
C LEU A 95 2.60 -9.81 -3.91
N VAL A 96 1.73 -10.81 -4.09
CA VAL A 96 0.73 -10.82 -5.18
C VAL A 96 -0.29 -9.68 -5.01
N CYS A 97 -0.85 -9.53 -3.80
CA CYS A 97 -1.81 -8.48 -3.48
C CYS A 97 -1.25 -7.07 -3.70
N ALA A 98 0.06 -6.88 -3.55
CA ALA A 98 0.73 -5.63 -3.85
C ALA A 98 1.15 -5.49 -5.31
N TYR A 99 1.61 -6.58 -5.92
CA TYR A 99 2.10 -6.59 -7.29
C TYR A 99 0.99 -6.25 -8.29
N VAL A 100 -0.21 -6.80 -8.10
CA VAL A 100 -1.35 -6.56 -9.01
C VAL A 100 -1.72 -5.07 -9.12
N PRO A 101 -1.98 -4.33 -8.02
CA PRO A 101 -2.25 -2.90 -8.11
C PRO A 101 -1.01 -2.11 -8.54
N ASN A 102 0.19 -2.42 -8.01
CA ASN A 102 1.42 -1.71 -8.38
C ASN A 102 1.71 -1.81 -9.88
N ARG A 103 1.48 -2.97 -10.50
CA ARG A 103 1.68 -3.16 -11.95
C ARG A 103 0.70 -2.33 -12.79
N ARG A 104 -0.50 -2.05 -12.28
CA ARG A 104 -1.49 -1.22 -12.98
C ARG A 104 -1.12 0.26 -12.93
N VAL A 105 -0.67 0.75 -11.77
CA VAL A 105 -0.41 2.19 -11.55
C VAL A 105 1.06 2.58 -11.81
N LEU A 106 2.01 1.64 -11.78
CA LEU A 106 3.45 1.86 -12.04
C LEU A 106 3.92 1.09 -13.28
N ARG A 107 3.06 0.94 -14.29
CA ARG A 107 3.46 0.37 -15.57
C ARG A 107 4.49 1.31 -16.22
N ALA A 108 5.55 0.77 -16.83
CA ALA A 108 6.54 1.61 -17.52
C ALA A 108 5.86 2.56 -18.51
N GLY A 109 6.22 3.85 -18.45
CA GLY A 109 5.60 4.92 -19.22
C GLY A 109 4.34 5.54 -18.58
N SER A 110 3.93 5.09 -17.39
CA SER A 110 2.82 5.69 -16.68
C SER A 110 3.21 7.05 -16.11
N LEU A 111 2.48 8.10 -16.48
CA LEU A 111 2.71 9.44 -15.99
C LEU A 111 2.03 9.65 -14.64
N TRP A 112 2.78 10.22 -13.72
CA TRP A 112 2.28 10.75 -12.47
C TRP A 112 2.61 12.24 -12.41
N ALA A 113 1.73 13.01 -11.80
CA ALA A 113 2.02 14.40 -11.50
C ALA A 113 1.62 14.71 -10.07
N ALA A 114 2.31 15.66 -9.48
CA ALA A 114 1.99 16.21 -8.18
C ALA A 114 2.02 17.73 -8.25
N GLY A 115 1.24 18.36 -7.38
CA GLY A 115 1.34 19.78 -7.08
C GLY A 115 0.41 20.12 -5.95
N GLY A 116 0.51 21.32 -5.42
CA GLY A 116 -0.32 21.71 -4.29
C GLY A 116 -0.22 23.16 -3.94
N ASP A 117 -1.26 23.62 -3.27
CA ASP A 117 -1.36 24.96 -2.70
C ASP A 117 -1.30 24.85 -1.17
N GLU A 118 -1.55 25.96 -0.47
CA GLU A 118 -1.50 26.04 1.00
C GLU A 118 -2.51 25.12 1.71
N THR A 119 -3.62 24.77 1.05
CA THR A 119 -4.72 24.00 1.66
C THR A 119 -4.94 22.63 1.03
N ARG A 120 -4.49 22.42 -0.20
CA ARG A 120 -4.82 21.22 -1.00
C ARG A 120 -3.60 20.71 -1.75
N ILE A 121 -3.55 19.39 -1.91
CA ILE A 121 -2.53 18.69 -2.67
C ILE A 121 -3.22 17.88 -3.75
N ARG A 122 -2.77 18.08 -4.99
CA ARG A 122 -3.19 17.31 -6.16
C ARG A 122 -2.15 16.25 -6.48
N ILE A 123 -2.63 15.04 -6.74
CA ILE A 123 -1.84 13.92 -7.20
C ILE A 123 -2.56 13.32 -8.39
N ASP A 124 -1.98 13.46 -9.56
CA ASP A 124 -2.45 12.79 -10.75
C ASP A 124 -1.79 11.41 -10.84
N THR A 125 -2.63 10.38 -10.82
CA THR A 125 -2.22 9.00 -11.07
C THR A 125 -2.75 8.57 -12.43
N PRO A 126 -2.14 7.56 -13.07
CA PRO A 126 -2.63 6.99 -14.33
C PRO A 126 -4.08 6.51 -14.30
N ALA A 127 -4.63 6.23 -13.11
CA ALA A 127 -6.00 5.77 -12.93
C ALA A 127 -6.98 6.90 -12.60
N SER A 128 -6.51 7.97 -11.94
CA SER A 128 -7.36 9.04 -11.43
C SER A 128 -6.56 10.24 -10.94
N THR A 129 -7.14 11.43 -11.03
CA THR A 129 -6.71 12.63 -10.30
C THR A 129 -7.28 12.61 -8.89
N LEU A 130 -6.40 12.74 -7.90
CA LEU A 130 -6.75 12.80 -6.48
C LEU A 130 -6.45 14.21 -5.96
N VAL A 131 -7.43 14.83 -5.32
CA VAL A 131 -7.26 16.11 -4.62
C VAL A 131 -7.49 15.86 -3.14
N ILE A 132 -6.44 16.06 -2.35
CA ILE A 132 -6.40 15.78 -0.92
C ILE A 132 -6.30 17.13 -0.19
N ASP A 133 -7.19 17.34 0.76
CA ASP A 133 -7.08 18.47 1.68
C ASP A 133 -5.96 18.17 2.70
N ARG A 134 -5.04 19.12 2.90
CA ARG A 134 -3.92 18.97 3.85
C ARG A 134 -4.41 18.69 5.26
N SER A 135 -5.53 19.30 5.67
CA SER A 135 -6.15 19.08 6.99
C SER A 135 -6.65 17.65 7.20
N ASN A 136 -6.87 16.89 6.12
CA ASN A 136 -7.33 15.51 6.19
C ASN A 136 -6.18 14.50 6.23
N ILE A 137 -4.93 14.93 6.12
CA ILE A 137 -3.75 14.07 6.20
C ILE A 137 -3.52 13.69 7.67
N ILE A 138 -3.56 12.39 7.95
CA ILE A 138 -3.37 11.85 9.30
C ILE A 138 -1.88 11.54 9.55
N SER A 139 -1.21 10.97 8.55
CA SER A 139 0.19 10.57 8.70
C SER A 139 0.83 10.31 7.34
N VAL A 140 2.10 10.67 7.21
CA VAL A 140 2.97 10.33 6.09
C VAL A 140 4.09 9.44 6.61
N ARG A 141 4.34 8.29 5.95
CA ARG A 141 5.40 7.36 6.36
C ARG A 141 6.16 6.83 5.14
N PRO A 142 7.50 6.89 5.13
CA PRO A 142 8.29 6.28 4.08
C PRO A 142 8.20 4.74 4.15
N ALA A 143 8.00 4.10 3.01
CA ALA A 143 7.85 2.66 2.85
C ALA A 143 8.70 2.13 1.68
N GLY A 144 9.99 2.48 1.67
CA GLY A 144 10.94 2.12 0.63
C GLY A 144 10.73 2.95 -0.63
N ALA A 145 10.31 2.34 -1.74
CA ALA A 145 10.10 3.03 -3.02
C ALA A 145 8.77 3.80 -3.10
N LEU A 146 7.91 3.66 -2.09
CA LEU A 146 6.64 4.39 -1.95
C LEU A 146 6.61 5.08 -0.60
N ILE A 147 5.96 6.23 -0.51
CA ILE A 147 5.57 6.87 0.74
C ILE A 147 4.07 6.62 0.93
N VAL A 148 3.72 6.09 2.09
CA VAL A 148 2.34 5.78 2.46
C VAL A 148 1.74 6.99 3.15
N VAL A 149 0.76 7.60 2.49
CA VAL A 149 -0.02 8.72 3.03
C VAL A 149 -1.37 8.20 3.47
N ARG A 150 -1.72 8.44 4.74
CA ARG A 150 -3.03 8.11 5.30
C ARG A 150 -3.88 9.36 5.37
N VAL A 151 -5.06 9.30 4.76
CA VAL A 151 -6.00 10.42 4.62
C VAL A 151 -7.38 10.03 5.18
N ARG A 152 -8.05 10.97 5.85
CA ARG A 152 -9.45 10.79 6.29
C ARG A 152 -10.40 10.70 5.09
N PRO A 153 -11.51 9.95 5.20
CA PRO A 153 -11.94 9.20 6.38
C PRO A 153 -11.21 7.85 6.56
N LYS A 154 -10.80 7.13 5.51
CA LYS A 154 -10.07 5.83 5.61
C LYS A 154 -9.23 5.49 4.36
N GLN A 155 -8.65 6.48 3.67
CA GLN A 155 -7.83 6.21 2.49
C GLN A 155 -6.35 6.06 2.86
N VAL A 156 -5.69 5.08 2.23
CA VAL A 156 -4.25 4.86 2.33
C VAL A 156 -3.72 4.86 0.91
N LEU A 157 -2.88 5.84 0.59
CA LEU A 157 -2.31 6.03 -0.75
C LEU A 157 -0.80 5.74 -0.71
N GLY A 158 -0.32 4.94 -1.66
CA GLY A 158 1.10 4.76 -1.90
C GLY A 158 1.54 5.71 -3.01
N ILE A 159 2.31 6.73 -2.67
CA ILE A 159 2.82 7.72 -3.62
C ILE A 159 4.30 7.41 -3.92
N PRO A 160 4.74 7.40 -5.19
CA PRO A 160 6.16 7.30 -5.53
C PRO A 160 7.01 8.31 -4.78
N THR A 161 8.13 7.87 -4.19
CA THR A 161 9.06 8.76 -3.48
C THR A 161 9.59 9.88 -4.37
N ALA A 162 9.70 9.64 -5.68
CA ALA A 162 10.16 10.66 -6.64
C ALA A 162 9.24 11.89 -6.73
N LEU A 163 7.94 11.74 -6.44
CA LEU A 163 7.00 12.87 -6.44
C LEU A 163 7.17 13.77 -5.21
N PHE A 164 7.87 13.32 -4.17
CA PHE A 164 8.19 14.15 -3.00
C PHE A 164 9.36 15.10 -3.24
N ALA A 165 9.90 15.16 -4.46
CA ALA A 165 10.70 16.30 -4.91
C ALA A 165 9.85 17.57 -5.09
N ASP A 166 8.52 17.44 -5.11
CA ASP A 166 7.62 18.58 -5.13
C ASP A 166 7.56 19.26 -3.76
N PRO A 167 7.76 20.59 -3.64
CA PRO A 167 7.73 21.30 -2.36
C PRO A 167 6.41 21.10 -1.58
N ALA A 168 5.28 20.94 -2.30
CA ALA A 168 3.99 20.74 -1.67
C ALA A 168 3.89 19.39 -0.96
N LEU A 169 4.56 18.35 -1.48
CA LEU A 169 4.63 17.03 -0.89
C LEU A 169 5.81 16.89 0.09
N GLU A 170 6.94 17.52 -0.19
CA GLU A 170 8.13 17.52 0.68
C GLU A 170 7.79 18.05 2.07
N SER A 171 7.01 19.14 2.14
CA SER A 171 6.50 19.71 3.40
C SER A 171 5.67 18.77 4.28
N LEU A 172 5.28 17.59 3.78
CA LEU A 172 4.56 16.58 4.55
C LEU A 172 5.48 15.54 5.21
N ILE A 173 6.75 15.50 4.84
CA ILE A 173 7.75 14.62 5.45
C ILE A 173 8.43 15.44 6.55
N ASP A 174 8.09 15.14 7.81
CA ASP A 174 8.83 15.63 8.98
C ASP A 174 10.22 14.98 9.08
#